data_AF-A0A4U8Z265-F1
#
_entry.id   AF-A0A4U8Z265-F1
#
_cell.length_a   1.000
_cell.length_b   1.000
_cell.length_c   1.000
_cell.angle_alpha   90.00
_cell.angle_beta   90.00
_cell.angle_gamma   90.00
#
_symmetry.space_group_name_H-M   'P 1'
#
loop_
_entity.id
_entity.type
_entity.pdbx_description
1 polymer ?
#
loop_
_entity_poly.entity_id
_entity_poly.type
_entity_poly.pdbx_seq_one_letter_code
_entity_poly.pdbx_strand_id
1 'polypeptide(L)'
;MLFAFAAFYRLPLKRPRGARTGSRGSRRSLRGTALRAAFAWSMPLPSPKFKDFRPLLSAPQKPVAIIMGSQSDWETMRHAAAMLDELEVGFETRIVSAHRTPDRLYEFAKGAKAAGFKVIVAGAGGAAHLPGMTASLTALPVLGVPIETKALHGQDSLLSIVQMPAGVPVGALAIGRAGAINAALLAAAILALTDAALDARLFAWREAQTQAVAVEPVREG
;
A
#
# COMPACT_ATOMS: atom_id res chain seq x y z
N MET A 1 33.87 13.45 43.87
CA MET A 1 32.89 14.56 43.80
C MET A 1 31.53 13.98 43.46
N LEU A 2 30.62 13.98 44.44
CA LEU A 2 29.22 13.58 44.33
C LEU A 2 28.35 14.74 43.78
N PHE A 3 27.12 14.38 43.38
CA PHE A 3 25.88 15.19 43.24
C PHE A 3 25.73 16.00 41.93
N ALA A 4 24.54 16.12 41.31
CA ALA A 4 23.20 15.63 41.64
C ALA A 4 22.27 15.65 40.40
N PHE A 5 21.33 14.71 40.41
CA PHE A 5 20.03 14.75 39.74
C PHE A 5 19.21 15.98 40.18
N ALA A 6 18.46 16.59 39.26
CA ALA A 6 17.32 17.43 39.61
C ALA A 6 16.15 17.16 38.65
N ALA A 7 15.09 16.60 39.22
CA ALA A 7 13.76 16.48 38.65
C ALA A 7 12.82 17.55 39.27
N PHE A 8 11.61 17.65 38.71
CA PHE A 8 10.48 18.54 39.04
C PHE A 8 10.53 19.91 38.33
N TYR A 9 9.49 20.32 37.58
CA TYR A 9 8.12 20.51 38.04
C TYR A 9 7.03 20.07 37.04
N ARG A 10 5.97 19.48 37.61
CA ARG A 10 4.65 19.23 36.99
C ARG A 10 3.67 20.23 37.61
N LEU A 11 2.92 20.98 36.79
CA LEU A 11 1.71 21.69 37.22
C LEU A 11 0.59 21.49 36.18
N PRO A 12 -0.66 21.22 36.61
CA PRO A 12 -1.79 20.93 35.74
C PRO A 12 -2.56 22.20 35.36
N LEU A 13 -2.94 22.34 34.09
CA LEU A 13 -3.88 23.39 33.68
C LEU A 13 -5.33 22.88 33.73
N LYS A 14 -6.16 23.68 34.40
CA LYS A 14 -7.58 23.51 34.72
C LYS A 14 -8.47 23.43 33.47
N ARG A 15 -9.51 22.60 33.55
CA ARG A 15 -10.70 22.61 32.69
C ARG A 15 -11.65 23.75 33.06
N PRO A 16 -12.40 24.34 32.11
CA PRO A 16 -13.68 24.99 32.40
C PRO A 16 -14.87 24.03 32.19
N ARG A 17 -15.74 23.94 33.22
CA ARG A 17 -17.20 23.72 33.10
C ARG A 17 -17.80 25.07 32.67
N GLY A 18 -18.91 25.26 31.96
CA GLY A 18 -19.97 24.45 31.38
C GLY A 18 -21.10 25.44 30.99
N ALA A 19 -21.99 25.08 30.06
CA ALA A 19 -23.31 25.72 29.94
C ALA A 19 -24.27 24.78 29.20
N ARG A 20 -25.32 24.34 29.89
CA ARG A 20 -26.52 23.70 29.34
C ARG A 20 -27.68 24.66 29.62
N THR A 21 -28.47 25.03 28.60
CA THR A 21 -29.85 25.50 28.79
C THR A 21 -30.72 25.24 27.55
N GLY A 22 -31.85 24.55 27.77
CA GLY A 22 -33.14 24.66 27.05
C GLY A 22 -33.23 24.05 25.64
N SER A 23 -34.35 23.51 25.16
CA SER A 23 -35.73 23.49 25.67
C SER A 23 -36.55 22.35 25.03
N ARG A 24 -37.74 22.12 25.59
CA ARG A 24 -38.74 21.06 25.37
C ARG A 24 -39.53 21.16 24.06
N GLY A 25 -40.16 20.03 23.67
CA GLY A 25 -41.37 19.95 22.83
C GLY A 25 -41.07 19.27 21.49
N SER A 26 -41.82 18.31 20.97
CA SER A 26 -43.23 17.97 21.15
C SER A 26 -43.46 16.60 20.50
N ARG A 27 -44.15 15.68 21.20
CA ARG A 27 -44.79 14.50 20.58
C ARG A 27 -46.14 14.95 20.03
N ARG A 28 -46.46 14.60 18.79
CA ARG A 28 -47.85 14.30 18.41
C ARG A 28 -47.92 13.37 17.21
N SER A 29 -48.52 12.21 17.46
CA SER A 29 -49.06 11.30 16.46
C SER A 29 -50.31 11.89 15.83
N LEU A 30 -50.50 11.68 14.53
CA LEU A 30 -51.83 11.66 13.93
C LEU A 30 -51.98 10.43 13.04
N ARG A 31 -53.05 9.70 13.35
CA ARG A 31 -53.61 8.58 12.60
C ARG A 31 -54.18 9.08 11.28
N GLY A 32 -54.01 8.31 10.22
CA GLY A 32 -54.67 8.51 8.92
C GLY A 32 -54.92 7.15 8.28
N THR A 33 -56.17 6.92 7.91
CA THR A 33 -56.83 5.63 7.72
C THR A 33 -56.66 5.08 6.30
N ALA A 34 -56.64 3.76 6.24
CA ALA A 34 -56.86 2.83 5.12
C ALA A 34 -57.31 3.37 3.74
N LEU A 35 -56.61 2.89 2.71
CA LEU A 35 -57.23 2.52 1.42
C LEU A 35 -56.61 1.18 0.96
N ARG A 36 -57.51 0.21 0.77
CA ARG A 36 -57.25 -1.13 0.25
C ARG A 36 -57.00 -1.07 -1.26
N ALA A 37 -56.00 -1.81 -1.73
CA ALA A 37 -56.00 -2.37 -3.08
C ALA A 37 -55.39 -3.77 -3.01
N ALA A 38 -56.20 -4.76 -3.38
CA ALA A 38 -55.77 -6.12 -3.64
C ALA A 38 -54.86 -6.13 -4.88
N PHE A 39 -53.93 -7.07 -4.99
CA PHE A 39 -53.77 -7.96 -6.14
C PHE A 39 -52.53 -8.88 -5.99
N ALA A 40 -52.69 -10.11 -6.46
CA ALA A 40 -51.68 -11.11 -6.83
C ALA A 40 -50.86 -11.78 -5.71
N TRP A 41 -51.35 -12.97 -5.32
CA TRP A 41 -50.48 -14.09 -4.96
C TRP A 41 -49.43 -14.30 -6.07
N SER A 42 -48.15 -14.12 -5.74
CA SER A 42 -47.05 -14.71 -6.48
C SER A 42 -46.33 -15.67 -5.55
N MET A 43 -46.42 -16.96 -5.87
CA MET A 43 -45.68 -18.00 -5.17
C MET A 43 -44.16 -17.73 -5.28
N PRO A 44 -43.36 -18.01 -4.24
CA PRO A 44 -41.91 -17.94 -4.37
C PRO A 44 -41.44 -18.96 -5.41
N LEU A 45 -40.72 -18.49 -6.42
CA LEU A 45 -40.02 -19.36 -7.37
C LEU A 45 -39.04 -20.27 -6.60
N PRO A 46 -38.91 -21.56 -6.98
CA PRO A 46 -37.90 -22.42 -6.40
C PRO A 46 -36.48 -21.91 -6.71
N SER A 47 -35.59 -22.10 -5.74
CA SER A 47 -34.21 -21.61 -5.68
C SER A 47 -33.35 -22.05 -6.88
N PRO A 48 -32.32 -21.26 -7.26
CA PRO A 48 -31.28 -21.79 -8.12
C PRO A 48 -30.57 -22.90 -7.34
N LYS A 49 -30.72 -24.14 -7.82
CA LYS A 49 -29.96 -25.29 -7.34
C LYS A 49 -28.47 -24.93 -7.51
N PHE A 50 -27.74 -24.88 -6.40
CA PHE A 50 -26.27 -24.85 -6.39
C PHE A 50 -25.77 -26.11 -7.11
N LYS A 51 -25.59 -26.03 -8.42
CA LYS A 51 -24.80 -26.98 -9.21
C LYS A 51 -24.01 -26.17 -10.22
N ASP A 52 -22.71 -26.47 -10.22
CA ASP A 52 -21.67 -25.95 -11.11
C ASP A 52 -21.06 -24.61 -10.72
N PHE A 53 -20.44 -24.57 -9.53
CA PHE A 53 -19.23 -23.75 -9.36
C PHE A 53 -18.10 -24.42 -10.13
N ARG A 54 -18.08 -24.25 -11.45
CA ARG A 54 -16.79 -24.18 -12.13
C ARG A 54 -16.22 -22.83 -11.74
N PRO A 55 -15.03 -22.73 -11.12
CA PRO A 55 -14.37 -21.44 -11.04
C PRO A 55 -14.18 -21.00 -12.49
N LEU A 56 -14.96 -20.01 -12.92
CA LEU A 56 -14.56 -19.17 -14.04
C LEU A 56 -13.12 -18.82 -13.74
N LEU A 57 -12.19 -19.23 -14.62
CA LEU A 57 -10.76 -18.97 -14.50
C LEU A 57 -10.60 -17.56 -13.95
N SER A 58 -10.30 -17.47 -12.65
CA SER A 58 -10.24 -16.19 -11.98
C SER A 58 -9.15 -15.42 -12.70
N ALA A 59 -9.48 -14.23 -13.22
CA ALA A 59 -8.50 -13.39 -13.90
C ALA A 59 -7.21 -13.38 -13.07
N PRO A 60 -6.03 -13.49 -13.72
CA PRO A 60 -4.76 -13.66 -13.00
C PRO A 60 -4.65 -12.61 -11.91
N GLN A 61 -4.51 -13.09 -10.67
CA GLN A 61 -4.50 -12.21 -9.50
C GLN A 61 -3.27 -11.31 -9.59
N LYS A 62 -3.45 -10.02 -9.33
CA LYS A 62 -2.36 -9.04 -9.33
C LYS A 62 -2.08 -8.61 -7.90
N PRO A 63 -1.35 -9.43 -7.10
CA PRO A 63 -1.11 -9.14 -5.68
C PRO A 63 -0.25 -7.91 -5.43
N VAL A 64 0.49 -7.40 -6.42
CA VAL A 64 1.37 -6.24 -6.25
C VAL A 64 0.84 -5.02 -7.02
N ALA A 65 0.85 -3.86 -6.39
CA ALA A 65 0.66 -2.59 -7.08
C ALA A 65 1.97 -1.80 -7.12
N ILE A 66 2.42 -1.41 -8.31
CA ILE A 66 3.54 -0.49 -8.51
C ILE A 66 2.96 0.90 -8.79
N ILE A 67 3.20 1.85 -7.89
CA ILE A 67 2.77 3.24 -8.07
C ILE A 67 3.96 4.18 -8.17
N MET A 68 3.80 5.25 -8.94
CA MET A 68 4.83 6.26 -9.11
C MET A 68 4.25 7.65 -9.35
N GLY A 69 5.00 8.70 -9.04
CA GLY A 69 4.51 10.08 -9.10
C GLY A 69 4.36 10.64 -10.52
N SER A 70 5.08 10.08 -11.49
CA SER A 70 5.20 10.63 -12.83
C SER A 70 5.62 9.58 -13.87
N GLN A 71 5.54 9.95 -15.15
CA GLN A 71 6.09 9.13 -16.24
C GLN A 71 7.62 9.04 -16.20
N SER A 72 8.33 10.06 -15.73
CA SER A 72 9.80 10.01 -15.61
C SER A 72 10.26 9.01 -14.56
N ASP A 73 9.49 8.81 -13.48
CA ASP A 73 9.81 7.79 -12.47
C ASP A 73 9.78 6.37 -13.04
N TRP A 74 9.05 6.14 -14.16
CA TRP A 74 8.97 4.83 -14.81
C TRP A 74 10.33 4.32 -15.28
N GLU A 75 11.27 5.20 -15.62
CA GLU A 75 12.62 4.80 -16.02
C GLU A 75 13.29 3.91 -14.94
N THR A 76 13.05 4.24 -13.67
CA THR A 76 13.48 3.43 -12.52
C THR A 76 12.48 2.32 -12.19
N MET A 77 11.19 2.65 -12.10
CA MET A 77 10.17 1.72 -11.59
C MET A 77 9.88 0.53 -12.52
N ARG A 78 10.19 0.64 -13.82
CA ARG A 78 10.11 -0.49 -14.77
C ARG A 78 10.98 -1.67 -14.35
N HIS A 79 12.04 -1.44 -13.57
CA HIS A 79 12.89 -2.52 -13.07
C HIS A 79 12.20 -3.36 -11.99
N ALA A 80 11.27 -2.77 -11.23
CA ALA A 80 10.41 -3.54 -10.34
C ALA A 80 9.42 -4.40 -11.15
N ALA A 81 8.80 -3.82 -12.18
CA ALA A 81 7.89 -4.55 -13.08
C ALA A 81 8.59 -5.73 -13.76
N ALA A 82 9.75 -5.51 -14.39
CA ALA A 82 10.52 -6.55 -15.06
C ALA A 82 10.92 -7.70 -14.12
N MET A 83 11.28 -7.39 -12.86
CA MET A 83 11.61 -8.41 -11.87
C MET A 83 10.39 -9.21 -11.41
N LEU A 84 9.22 -8.57 -11.28
CA LEU A 84 7.97 -9.28 -11.00
C LEU A 84 7.54 -10.16 -12.17
N ASP A 85 7.73 -9.70 -13.42
CA ASP A 85 7.50 -10.51 -14.63
C ASP A 85 8.41 -11.74 -14.65
N GLU A 86 9.71 -11.57 -14.37
CA GLU A 86 10.69 -12.67 -14.29
C GLU A 86 10.32 -13.72 -13.23
N LEU A 87 9.73 -13.30 -12.12
CA LEU A 87 9.25 -14.18 -11.05
C LEU A 87 7.80 -14.66 -11.24
N GLU A 88 7.17 -14.31 -12.37
CA GLU A 88 5.77 -14.63 -12.69
C GLU A 88 4.79 -14.18 -11.59
N VAL A 89 5.01 -13.00 -11.02
CA VAL A 89 4.14 -12.39 -10.01
C VAL A 89 3.26 -11.35 -10.70
N GLY A 90 1.93 -11.51 -10.63
CA GLY A 90 1.00 -10.54 -11.21
C GLY A 90 1.08 -9.16 -10.54
N PHE A 91 1.07 -8.09 -11.34
CA PHE A 91 1.08 -6.72 -10.81
C PHE A 91 0.27 -5.72 -11.66
N GLU A 92 -0.04 -4.57 -11.05
CA GLU A 92 -0.55 -3.39 -11.76
C GLU A 92 0.37 -2.20 -11.59
N THR A 93 0.57 -1.43 -12.67
CA THR A 93 1.34 -0.18 -12.65
C THR A 93 0.41 1.03 -12.76
N ARG A 94 0.60 2.06 -11.93
CA ARG A 94 -0.21 3.29 -11.98
C ARG A 94 0.63 4.55 -11.72
N ILE A 95 0.29 5.65 -12.42
CA ILE A 95 0.79 6.98 -12.06
C ILE A 95 -0.17 7.63 -11.06
N VAL A 96 0.34 7.84 -9.84
CA VAL A 96 -0.35 8.41 -8.69
C VAL A 96 0.57 9.48 -8.07
N SER A 97 0.31 10.75 -8.37
CA SER A 97 1.13 11.86 -7.88
C SER A 97 0.61 12.33 -6.52
N ALA A 98 1.42 12.19 -5.47
CA ALA A 98 1.04 12.63 -4.12
C ALA A 98 0.69 14.13 -4.07
N HIS A 99 1.43 14.97 -4.79
CA HIS A 99 1.23 16.42 -4.74
C HIS A 99 0.27 16.96 -5.79
N ARG A 100 0.11 16.25 -6.92
CA ARG A 100 -0.69 16.74 -8.07
C ARG A 100 -2.06 16.07 -8.17
N THR A 101 -2.20 14.86 -7.64
CA THR A 101 -3.44 14.10 -7.64
C THR A 101 -3.67 13.46 -6.26
N PRO A 102 -3.73 14.27 -5.17
CA PRO A 102 -3.87 13.74 -3.82
C PRO A 102 -5.16 12.91 -3.68
N ASP A 103 -6.29 13.31 -4.25
CA ASP A 103 -7.53 12.53 -4.16
C ASP A 103 -7.40 11.14 -4.79
N ARG A 104 -6.71 11.04 -5.94
CA ARG A 104 -6.39 9.74 -6.57
C ARG A 104 -5.53 8.87 -5.66
N LEU A 105 -4.57 9.46 -4.95
CA LEU A 105 -3.77 8.75 -3.95
C LEU A 105 -4.65 8.22 -2.81
N TYR A 106 -5.57 9.05 -2.31
CA TYR A 106 -6.49 8.66 -1.25
C TYR A 106 -7.41 7.52 -1.67
N GLU A 107 -8.02 7.63 -2.84
CA GLU A 107 -8.88 6.59 -3.43
C GLU A 107 -8.10 5.28 -3.62
N PHE A 108 -6.91 5.37 -4.23
CA PHE A 108 -6.05 4.20 -4.47
C PHE A 108 -5.67 3.53 -3.15
N ALA A 109 -5.08 4.25 -2.20
CA ALA A 109 -4.51 3.66 -1.00
C ALA A 109 -5.59 3.03 -0.10
N LYS A 110 -6.72 3.73 0.10
CA LYS A 110 -7.85 3.21 0.88
C LYS A 110 -8.52 2.01 0.20
N GLY A 111 -8.59 2.01 -1.13
CA GLY A 111 -9.19 0.94 -1.91
C GLY A 111 -8.27 -0.28 -2.13
N ALA A 112 -6.96 -0.13 -1.94
CA ALA A 112 -5.97 -1.11 -2.39
C ALA A 112 -6.20 -2.53 -1.83
N LYS A 113 -6.48 -2.63 -0.53
CA LYS A 113 -6.74 -3.94 0.12
C LYS A 113 -8.02 -4.59 -0.41
N ALA A 114 -9.08 -3.80 -0.64
CA ALA A 114 -10.34 -4.29 -1.18
C ALA A 114 -10.20 -4.71 -2.65
N ALA A 115 -9.31 -4.06 -3.41
CA ALA A 115 -8.95 -4.44 -4.77
C ALA A 115 -8.11 -5.73 -4.85
N GLY A 116 -7.73 -6.33 -3.71
CA GLY A 116 -7.03 -7.62 -3.66
C GLY A 116 -5.50 -7.52 -3.63
N PHE A 117 -4.93 -6.31 -3.63
CA PHE A 117 -3.49 -6.13 -3.46
C PHE A 117 -3.02 -6.62 -2.08
N LYS A 118 -1.78 -7.08 -2.05
CA LYS A 118 -1.08 -7.63 -0.88
C LYS A 118 0.13 -6.79 -0.51
N VAL A 119 0.82 -6.23 -1.50
CA VAL A 119 2.00 -5.36 -1.32
C VAL A 119 1.90 -4.17 -2.28
N ILE A 120 2.32 -2.99 -1.83
CA ILE A 120 2.43 -1.80 -2.69
C ILE A 120 3.92 -1.42 -2.79
N VAL A 121 4.40 -1.26 -4.02
CA VAL A 121 5.73 -0.73 -4.34
C VAL A 121 5.55 0.70 -4.84
N ALA A 122 6.07 1.69 -4.12
CA ALA A 122 5.86 3.10 -4.40
C ALA A 122 7.18 3.83 -4.68
N GLY A 123 7.31 4.43 -5.87
CA GLY A 123 8.48 5.20 -6.29
C GLY A 123 8.22 6.72 -6.31
N ALA A 124 9.12 7.50 -5.72
CA ALA A 124 9.09 8.96 -5.84
C ALA A 124 10.48 9.60 -5.63
N GLY A 125 10.69 10.76 -6.25
CA GLY A 125 11.92 11.56 -6.15
C GLY A 125 11.74 12.89 -5.42
N GLY A 126 12.82 13.43 -4.85
CA GLY A 126 12.86 14.75 -4.21
C GLY A 126 12.18 14.73 -2.85
N ALA A 127 11.20 15.63 -2.65
CA ALA A 127 10.27 15.57 -1.53
C ALA A 127 9.28 14.39 -1.72
N ALA A 128 9.81 13.17 -1.58
CA ALA A 128 9.19 11.94 -2.05
C ALA A 128 8.08 11.40 -1.13
N HIS A 129 6.94 12.11 -1.06
CA HIS A 129 5.86 11.81 -0.12
C HIS A 129 4.95 10.64 -0.51
N LEU A 130 5.04 10.13 -1.74
CA LEU A 130 4.13 9.08 -2.22
C LEU A 130 4.13 7.81 -1.35
N PRO A 131 5.29 7.22 -0.98
CA PRO A 131 5.30 6.01 -0.17
C PRO A 131 4.72 6.23 1.24
N GLY A 132 5.16 7.30 1.93
CA GLY A 132 4.70 7.60 3.29
C GLY A 132 3.21 7.91 3.37
N MET A 133 2.68 8.70 2.42
CA MET A 133 1.23 8.99 2.37
C MET A 133 0.39 7.79 1.93
N THR A 134 0.93 6.89 1.11
CA THR A 134 0.26 5.63 0.82
C THR A 134 0.15 4.77 2.09
N ALA A 135 1.25 4.63 2.83
CA ALA A 135 1.31 3.85 4.06
C ALA A 135 0.39 4.40 5.17
N SER A 136 0.17 5.71 5.24
CA SER A 136 -0.74 6.29 6.23
C SER A 136 -2.23 6.00 5.95
N LEU A 137 -2.56 5.51 4.75
CA LEU A 137 -3.93 5.32 4.27
C LEU A 137 -4.29 3.84 4.06
N THR A 138 -3.36 2.92 4.26
CA THR A 138 -3.56 1.48 4.06
C THR A 138 -2.83 0.65 5.12
N ALA A 139 -3.38 -0.54 5.41
CA ALA A 139 -2.73 -1.51 6.29
C ALA A 139 -1.85 -2.52 5.52
N LEU A 140 -1.75 -2.39 4.19
CA LEU A 140 -0.86 -3.22 3.38
C LEU A 140 0.60 -2.78 3.59
N PRO A 141 1.58 -3.70 3.51
CA PRO A 141 2.99 -3.34 3.40
C PRO A 141 3.23 -2.40 2.22
N VAL A 142 3.91 -1.27 2.49
CA VAL A 142 4.36 -0.32 1.47
C VAL A 142 5.88 -0.34 1.42
N LEU A 143 6.41 -0.63 0.23
CA LEU A 143 7.83 -0.67 -0.09
C LEU A 143 8.19 0.59 -0.88
N GLY A 144 9.05 1.44 -0.31
CA GLY A 144 9.43 2.73 -0.89
C GLY A 144 10.71 2.64 -1.71
N VAL A 145 10.67 3.11 -2.96
CA VAL A 145 11.83 3.22 -3.85
C VAL A 145 12.20 4.69 -4.03
N PRO A 146 13.31 5.15 -3.43
CA PRO A 146 13.82 6.50 -3.65
C PRO A 146 14.31 6.66 -5.09
N ILE A 147 13.70 7.56 -5.86
CA ILE A 147 14.13 7.88 -7.22
C ILE A 147 15.33 8.83 -7.15
N GLU A 148 16.35 8.59 -7.97
CA GLU A 148 17.52 9.46 -8.04
C GLU A 148 17.12 10.86 -8.53
N THR A 149 17.58 11.89 -7.83
CA THR A 149 17.36 13.29 -8.19
C THR A 149 18.62 13.93 -8.73
N LYS A 150 18.46 14.91 -9.62
CA LYS A 150 19.60 15.56 -10.30
C LYS A 150 20.56 16.27 -9.35
N ALA A 151 20.04 16.93 -8.32
CA ALA A 151 20.84 17.80 -7.45
C ALA A 151 21.46 17.07 -6.26
N LEU A 152 20.73 16.12 -5.67
CA LEU A 152 21.11 15.44 -4.42
C LEU A 152 21.27 13.93 -4.58
N HIS A 153 21.31 13.44 -5.82
CA HIS A 153 21.52 12.04 -6.16
C HIS A 153 20.59 11.08 -5.37
N GLY A 154 19.35 11.54 -5.13
CA GLY A 154 18.33 10.78 -4.41
C GLY A 154 18.48 10.74 -2.89
N GLN A 155 19.41 11.49 -2.28
CA GLN A 155 19.49 11.57 -0.82
C GLN A 155 18.26 12.27 -0.21
N ASP A 156 17.73 13.28 -0.89
CA ASP A 156 16.44 13.91 -0.58
C ASP A 156 15.29 12.91 -0.67
N SER A 157 15.23 12.11 -1.74
CA SER A 157 14.25 11.05 -1.91
C SER A 157 14.34 10.01 -0.79
N LEU A 158 15.56 9.57 -0.47
CA LEU A 158 15.81 8.54 0.55
C LEU A 158 15.32 9.01 1.91
N LEU A 159 15.78 10.18 2.36
CA LEU A 159 15.40 10.71 3.67
C LEU A 159 13.91 11.04 3.76
N SER A 160 13.28 11.46 2.66
CA SER A 160 11.83 11.68 2.61
C SER A 160 11.00 10.39 2.73
N ILE A 161 11.59 9.23 2.42
CA ILE A 161 10.91 7.92 2.43
C ILE A 161 11.23 7.14 3.69
N VAL A 162 12.50 7.06 4.10
CA VAL A 162 12.95 6.14 5.17
C VAL A 162 12.68 6.69 6.58
N GLN A 163 12.67 8.00 6.77
CA GLN A 163 12.57 8.64 8.09
C GLN A 163 11.11 8.78 8.59
N MET A 164 10.26 7.79 8.28
CA MET A 164 8.89 7.77 8.79
C MET A 164 8.90 7.72 10.32
N PRO A 165 8.13 8.57 11.01
CA PRO A 165 7.95 8.47 12.45
C PRO A 165 7.32 7.12 12.85
N ALA A 166 7.54 6.71 14.11
CA ALA A 166 6.96 5.48 14.65
C ALA A 166 5.43 5.47 14.49
N GLY A 167 4.90 4.39 13.91
CA GLY A 167 3.46 4.14 13.74
C GLY A 167 2.99 3.99 12.30
N VAL A 168 3.71 4.55 11.31
CA VAL A 168 3.36 4.43 9.88
C VAL A 168 4.59 3.97 9.09
N PRO A 169 4.83 2.65 8.99
CA PRO A 169 6.07 2.14 8.42
C PRO A 169 6.09 2.21 6.89
N VAL A 170 7.27 2.47 6.33
CA VAL A 170 7.61 2.22 4.93
C VAL A 170 8.89 1.40 4.90
N GLY A 171 8.88 0.25 4.23
CA GLY A 171 10.11 -0.49 3.96
C GLY A 171 10.87 0.22 2.84
N ALA A 172 11.83 1.08 3.16
CA ALA A 172 12.62 1.81 2.15
C ALA A 172 13.75 0.94 1.57
N LEU A 173 13.96 1.03 0.26
CA LEU A 173 15.02 0.32 -0.46
C LEU A 173 16.14 1.30 -0.89
N ALA A 174 17.16 0.75 -1.55
CA ALA A 174 18.24 1.55 -2.14
C ALA A 174 17.73 2.61 -3.13
N ILE A 175 18.52 3.64 -3.39
CA ILE A 175 18.19 4.66 -4.40
C ILE A 175 18.24 4.04 -5.82
N GLY A 176 17.29 4.43 -6.67
CA GLY A 176 17.31 4.14 -8.11
C GLY A 176 17.02 2.68 -8.48
N ARG A 177 17.67 2.22 -9.56
CA ARG A 177 17.45 0.90 -10.17
C ARG A 177 17.55 -0.25 -9.18
N ALA A 178 18.59 -0.27 -8.34
CA ALA A 178 18.81 -1.33 -7.37
C ALA A 178 17.64 -1.40 -6.36
N GLY A 179 17.11 -0.24 -5.95
CA GLY A 179 15.93 -0.14 -5.10
C GLY A 179 14.68 -0.74 -5.72
N ALA A 180 14.41 -0.41 -6.99
CA ALA A 180 13.26 -0.93 -7.72
C ALA A 180 13.30 -2.47 -7.84
N ILE A 181 14.44 -3.04 -8.20
CA ILE A 181 14.63 -4.50 -8.27
C ILE A 181 14.42 -5.13 -6.89
N ASN A 182 15.05 -4.58 -5.86
CA ASN A 182 14.95 -5.12 -4.51
C ASN A 182 13.55 -4.95 -3.90
N ALA A 183 12.78 -3.93 -4.30
CA ALA A 183 11.40 -3.78 -3.88
C ALA A 183 10.52 -4.90 -4.46
N ALA A 184 10.74 -5.28 -5.72
CA ALA A 184 10.06 -6.42 -6.33
C ALA A 184 10.46 -7.75 -5.67
N LEU A 185 11.76 -7.98 -5.43
CA LEU A 185 12.25 -9.17 -4.73
C LEU A 185 11.69 -9.27 -3.30
N LEU A 186 11.64 -8.16 -2.57
CA LEU A 186 11.06 -8.11 -1.23
C LEU A 186 9.54 -8.34 -1.27
N ALA A 187 8.83 -7.78 -2.25
CA ALA A 187 7.41 -8.08 -2.45
C ALA A 187 7.19 -9.56 -2.73
N ALA A 188 8.00 -10.17 -3.60
CA ALA A 188 7.95 -11.60 -3.89
C ALA A 188 8.24 -12.45 -2.63
N ALA A 189 9.25 -12.09 -1.84
CA ALA A 189 9.55 -12.77 -0.58
C ALA A 189 8.40 -12.70 0.43
N ILE A 190 7.71 -11.56 0.54
CA ILE A 190 6.53 -11.40 1.40
C ILE A 190 5.41 -12.35 0.94
N LEU A 191 5.17 -12.46 -0.37
CA LEU A 191 4.13 -13.32 -0.94
C LEU A 191 4.46 -14.82 -0.80
N ALA A 192 5.73 -15.17 -1.01
CA ALA A 192 6.26 -16.53 -0.94
C ALA A 192 6.01 -17.20 0.42
N LEU A 193 5.88 -16.42 1.51
CA LEU A 193 5.49 -16.93 2.84
C LEU A 193 4.19 -17.74 2.84
N THR A 194 3.33 -17.54 1.84
CA THR A 194 2.06 -18.25 1.67
C THR A 194 1.86 -18.87 0.28
N ASP A 195 2.86 -18.79 -0.59
CA ASP A 195 2.83 -19.29 -1.96
C ASP A 195 4.09 -20.15 -2.20
N ALA A 196 3.95 -21.46 -2.01
CA ALA A 196 5.04 -22.41 -2.15
C ALA A 196 5.62 -22.49 -3.57
N ALA A 197 4.81 -22.18 -4.60
CA ALA A 197 5.30 -22.15 -5.98
C ALA A 197 6.16 -20.92 -6.23
N LEU A 198 5.76 -19.75 -5.73
CA LEU A 198 6.57 -18.54 -5.77
C LEU A 198 7.85 -18.69 -4.93
N ASP A 199 7.77 -19.32 -3.75
CA ASP A 199 8.94 -19.61 -2.92
C ASP A 199 10.00 -20.41 -3.69
N ALA A 200 9.59 -21.47 -4.38
CA ALA A 200 10.48 -22.26 -5.23
C ALA A 200 11.11 -21.45 -6.37
N ARG A 201 10.33 -20.61 -7.07
CA ARG A 201 10.87 -19.73 -8.13
C ARG A 201 11.87 -18.71 -7.58
N LEU A 202 11.55 -18.09 -6.44
CA LEU A 202 12.43 -17.12 -5.78
C LEU A 202 13.73 -17.78 -5.31
N PHE A 203 13.66 -18.99 -4.74
CA PHE A 203 14.85 -19.76 -4.34
C PHE A 203 15.74 -20.06 -5.55
N ALA A 204 15.17 -20.62 -6.61
CA ALA A 204 15.90 -20.93 -7.85
C ALA A 204 16.54 -19.68 -8.46
N TRP A 205 15.83 -18.54 -8.46
CA TRP A 205 16.36 -17.27 -8.91
C TRP A 205 17.60 -16.85 -8.10
N ARG A 206 17.55 -16.95 -6.77
CA ARG A 206 18.69 -16.63 -5.89
C ARG A 206 19.86 -17.57 -6.08
N GLU A 207 19.60 -18.85 -6.31
CA GLU A 207 20.63 -19.84 -6.62
C GLU A 207 21.31 -19.50 -7.95
N ALA A 208 20.54 -19.20 -9.00
CA ALA A 208 21.09 -18.77 -10.29
C ALA A 208 21.96 -17.50 -10.17
N GLN A 209 21.53 -16.51 -9.38
CA GLN A 209 22.35 -15.32 -9.08
C GLN A 209 23.68 -15.69 -8.42
N THR A 210 23.67 -16.64 -7.48
CA THR A 210 24.87 -17.12 -6.80
C THR A 210 25.81 -17.81 -7.79
N GLN A 211 25.29 -18.66 -8.68
CA GLN A 211 26.08 -19.35 -9.69
C GLN A 211 26.63 -18.43 -10.79
N ALA A 212 25.98 -17.29 -11.03
CA ALA A 212 26.40 -16.32 -12.04
C ALA A 212 27.61 -15.46 -11.60
N VAL A 213 28.00 -15.49 -10.33
CA VAL A 213 29.15 -14.73 -9.83
C VAL A 213 30.45 -15.40 -10.28
N ALA A 214 31.20 -14.74 -11.14
CA ALA A 214 32.51 -15.22 -11.57
C ALA A 214 33.50 -15.27 -10.39
N VAL A 215 34.36 -16.28 -10.39
CA VAL A 215 35.42 -16.45 -9.36
C VAL A 215 36.49 -15.38 -9.48
N GLU A 216 36.76 -14.92 -10.70
CA GLU A 216 37.80 -13.93 -11.01
C GLU A 216 37.22 -12.80 -11.87
N PRO A 217 37.74 -11.56 -11.74
CA PRO A 217 37.34 -10.47 -12.62
C PRO A 217 37.87 -10.69 -14.05
N VAL A 218 37.09 -10.27 -15.05
CA VAL A 218 37.56 -10.18 -16.44
C VAL A 218 38.58 -9.04 -16.52
N ARG A 219 39.84 -9.36 -16.85
CA ARG A 219 40.87 -8.33 -17.11
C ARG A 219 40.66 -7.78 -18.50
N GLU A 220 40.47 -6.47 -18.61
CA GLU A 220 40.53 -5.78 -19.90
C GLU A 220 41.96 -5.87 -20.46
N GLY A 221 42.07 -6.21 -21.75
CA GLY A 221 43.33 -6.28 -22.49
C GLY A 221 43.52 -5.07 -23.38
#